data_AF-A0A7V5D938-F1
#
_entry.id   AF-A0A7V5D938-F1
#
_cell.length_a   1.000
_cell.length_b   1.000
_cell.length_c   1.000
_cell.angle_alpha   90.00
_cell.angle_beta   90.00
_cell.angle_gamma   90.00
#
_symmetry.space_group_name_H-M   'P 1'
#
loop_
_entity.id
_entity.type
_entity.pdbx_description
1 polymer ?
#
loop_
_entity_poly.entity_id
_entity_poly.type
_entity_poly.pdbx_seq_one_letter_code
_entity_poly.pdbx_strand_id
1 'polypeptide(L)'
;MEGISLMRNFSPDLAIIPVQIGVRPISGLAGDIDWICGGILSNLIKNGKVVERDGEVLMYSNLKKFPFPLVFTFFDGVSSLHRTVNRVLEYIGAKKVFLDLSTIEDIEIEKKDIHIIKFVKKF
;
A
#
# COMPACT_ATOMS: atom_id res chain seq x y z
N MET A 1 27.16 8.76 13.67
CA MET A 1 26.60 7.41 13.44
C MET A 1 25.17 7.26 14.01
N GLU A 2 24.45 8.36 14.24
CA GLU A 2 23.12 8.37 14.92
C GLU A 2 21.94 8.48 13.94
N GLY A 3 22.13 9.08 12.76
CA GLY A 3 21.05 9.28 11.78
C GLY A 3 20.51 7.99 11.13
N ILE A 4 21.35 6.95 10.98
CA ILE A 4 20.93 5.66 10.39
C ILE A 4 20.10 4.83 11.39
N SER A 5 20.40 4.97 12.70
CA SER A 5 19.64 4.36 13.79
C SER A 5 18.24 4.97 13.92
N LEU A 6 18.14 6.29 13.78
CA LEU A 6 16.85 7.01 13.77
C LEU A 6 15.97 6.60 12.58
N MET A 7 16.51 6.51 11.36
CA MET A 7 15.71 6.10 10.18
C MET A 7 15.20 4.65 10.27
N ARG A 8 15.95 3.74 10.90
CA ARG A 8 15.49 2.37 11.16
C ARG A 8 14.28 2.31 12.10
N ASN A 9 14.18 3.21 13.07
CA ASN A 9 13.00 3.29 13.95
C ASN A 9 11.76 3.86 13.24
N PHE A 10 11.90 4.50 12.07
CA PHE A 10 10.79 5.02 11.28
C PHE A 10 10.33 4.12 10.14
N SER A 11 11.15 3.14 9.73
CA SER A 11 10.77 2.21 8.67
C SER A 11 9.55 1.38 9.07
N PRO A 12 8.47 1.35 8.27
CA PRO A 12 7.36 0.44 8.51
C PRO A 12 7.76 -1.01 8.22
N ASP A 13 7.00 -1.96 8.76
CA ASP A 13 7.13 -3.39 8.45
C ASP A 13 6.54 -3.70 7.06
N LEU A 14 5.53 -2.93 6.64
CA LEU A 14 4.93 -2.98 5.30
C LEU A 14 4.28 -1.64 4.94
N ALA A 15 4.12 -1.40 3.64
CA ALA A 15 3.28 -0.32 3.14
C ALA A 15 2.06 -0.87 2.39
N ILE A 16 0.86 -0.39 2.71
CA ILE A 16 -0.37 -0.68 1.99
C ILE A 16 -0.67 0.49 1.05
N ILE A 17 -0.80 0.16 -0.23
CA ILE A 17 -1.05 1.10 -1.33
C ILE A 17 -2.41 0.74 -1.96
N PRO A 18 -3.47 1.49 -1.66
CA PRO A 18 -4.75 1.34 -2.33
C PRO A 18 -4.67 1.64 -3.82
N VAL A 19 -5.26 0.79 -4.64
CA VAL A 19 -5.38 0.94 -6.10
C VAL A 19 -6.85 0.84 -6.48
N GLN A 20 -7.44 1.94 -6.93
CA GLN A 20 -8.83 1.93 -7.39
C GLN A 20 -8.91 1.21 -8.75
N ILE A 21 -9.83 0.27 -8.88
CA ILE A 21 -10.00 -0.52 -10.10
C ILE A 21 -10.35 0.40 -11.28
N GLY A 22 -9.75 0.14 -12.44
CA GLY A 22 -9.97 0.93 -13.65
C GLY A 22 -9.27 2.31 -13.64
N VAL A 23 -8.84 2.79 -12.47
CA VAL A 23 -7.93 3.92 -12.35
C VAL A 23 -6.52 3.36 -12.48
N ARG A 24 -6.03 3.29 -13.72
CA ARG A 24 -4.62 2.94 -13.93
C ARG A 24 -3.75 3.86 -13.06
N PRO A 25 -2.62 3.37 -12.52
CA PRO A 25 -1.67 4.17 -11.76
C PRO A 25 -0.88 5.09 -12.72
N ILE A 26 -1.58 5.99 -13.43
CA ILE A 26 -0.99 7.00 -14.32
C ILE A 26 -0.84 8.36 -13.59
N SER A 27 -1.42 8.48 -12.40
CA SER A 27 -1.34 9.66 -11.54
C SER A 27 -1.52 9.29 -10.06
N GLY A 28 -1.00 10.12 -9.15
CA GLY A 28 -1.02 9.88 -7.70
C GLY A 28 0.07 8.90 -7.22
N LEU A 29 0.11 8.62 -5.90
CA LEU A 29 1.20 7.86 -5.30
C LEU A 29 1.27 6.40 -5.78
N ALA A 30 0.15 5.78 -6.17
CA ALA A 30 0.19 4.46 -6.83
C ALA A 30 0.94 4.50 -8.17
N GLY A 31 0.80 5.59 -8.93
CA GLY A 31 1.58 5.86 -10.15
C GLY A 31 3.04 6.18 -9.86
N ASP A 32 3.31 6.97 -8.83
CA ASP A 32 4.69 7.27 -8.40
C ASP A 32 5.39 6.01 -7.90
N ILE A 33 4.71 5.18 -7.11
CA ILE A 33 5.22 3.92 -6.59
C ILE A 33 5.40 2.91 -7.71
N ASP A 34 4.47 2.80 -8.65
CA ASP A 34 4.65 1.94 -9.80
C ASP A 34 5.85 2.41 -10.64
N TRP A 35 5.99 3.72 -10.88
CA TRP A 35 7.13 4.31 -11.56
C TRP A 35 8.46 4.05 -10.83
N ILE A 36 8.53 4.25 -9.50
CA ILE A 36 9.68 3.90 -8.66
C ILE A 36 9.98 2.40 -8.75
N CYS A 37 8.94 1.56 -8.79
CA CYS A 37 9.07 0.12 -8.99
C CYS A 37 9.51 -0.26 -10.42
N GLY A 38 9.52 0.67 -11.37
CA GLY A 38 9.89 0.45 -12.77
C GLY A 38 8.72 0.02 -13.65
N GLY A 39 7.49 0.39 -13.28
CA GLY A 39 6.25 0.02 -13.97
C GLY A 39 5.83 -1.43 -13.73
N ILE A 40 6.27 -2.06 -12.65
CA ILE A 40 6.06 -3.51 -12.44
C ILE A 40 4.58 -3.85 -12.25
N LEU A 41 3.82 -3.02 -11.53
CA LEU A 41 2.40 -3.22 -11.30
C LEU A 41 1.66 -3.09 -12.64
N SER A 42 1.90 -1.99 -13.37
CA SER A 42 1.34 -1.79 -14.71
C SER A 42 1.68 -2.94 -15.67
N ASN A 43 2.92 -3.44 -15.63
CA ASN A 43 3.36 -4.53 -16.49
C ASN A 43 2.68 -5.87 -16.13
N LEU A 44 2.51 -6.17 -14.84
CA LEU A 44 1.82 -7.38 -14.40
C LEU A 44 0.33 -7.35 -14.77
N ILE A 45 -0.33 -6.21 -14.61
CA ILE A 45 -1.72 -5.99 -15.03
C ILE A 45 -1.86 -6.13 -16.55
N LYS A 46 -1.03 -5.43 -17.34
CA LYS A 46 -1.07 -5.47 -18.81
C LYS A 46 -0.88 -6.86 -19.38
N ASN A 47 -0.03 -7.67 -18.76
CA ASN A 47 0.23 -9.05 -19.18
C ASN A 47 -0.75 -10.07 -18.59
N GLY A 48 -1.80 -9.62 -17.89
CA GLY A 48 -2.81 -10.50 -17.29
C GLY A 48 -2.28 -11.39 -16.16
N LYS A 49 -1.11 -11.07 -15.59
CA LYS A 49 -0.53 -11.80 -14.45
C LYS A 49 -1.14 -11.38 -13.12
N VAL A 50 -1.71 -10.19 -13.08
CA VAL A 50 -2.50 -9.65 -11.97
C VAL A 50 -3.83 -9.20 -12.54
N VAL A 51 -4.91 -9.60 -11.90
CA VAL A 51 -6.26 -9.20 -12.30
C VAL A 51 -6.74 -8.14 -11.32
N GLU A 52 -7.12 -6.97 -11.83
CA GLU A 52 -7.71 -5.90 -11.03
C GLU A 52 -9.14 -6.31 -10.64
N ARG A 53 -9.28 -6.89 -9.44
CA ARG A 53 -10.56 -7.34 -8.87
C ARG A 53 -10.74 -6.78 -7.48
N ASP A 54 -11.99 -6.54 -7.11
CA ASP A 54 -12.33 -5.98 -5.82
C ASP A 54 -11.88 -6.92 -4.68
N GLY A 55 -11.10 -6.38 -3.75
CA GLY A 55 -10.51 -7.13 -2.65
C GLY A 55 -9.32 -8.01 -3.04
N GLU A 56 -8.81 -7.92 -4.27
CA GLU A 56 -7.55 -8.56 -4.65
C GLU A 56 -6.38 -7.85 -3.98
N VAL A 57 -5.31 -8.60 -3.69
CA VAL A 57 -4.10 -8.08 -3.06
C VAL A 57 -2.87 -8.57 -3.80
N LEU A 58 -1.94 -7.67 -4.11
CA LEU A 58 -0.63 -8.01 -4.66
C LEU A 58 0.45 -7.57 -3.68
N MET A 59 1.25 -8.53 -3.21
CA MET A 59 2.44 -8.24 -2.42
C MET A 59 3.67 -8.18 -3.33
N TYR A 60 4.41 -7.09 -3.24
CA TYR A 60 5.67 -6.88 -3.94
C TYR A 60 6.79 -6.65 -2.94
N SER A 61 7.85 -7.43 -3.04
CA SER A 61 9.04 -7.29 -2.20
C SER A 61 10.27 -7.13 -3.09
N ASN A 62 10.90 -5.95 -2.99
CA ASN A 62 12.21 -5.70 -3.58
C ASN A 62 13.02 -4.85 -2.61
N LEU A 63 13.73 -5.55 -1.72
CA LEU A 63 14.50 -4.94 -0.62
C LEU A 63 15.63 -4.02 -1.09
N LYS A 64 16.00 -4.05 -2.38
CA LYS A 64 16.96 -3.11 -2.97
C LYS A 64 16.33 -1.75 -3.28
N LYS A 65 15.03 -1.70 -3.55
CA LYS A 65 14.28 -0.46 -3.85
C LYS A 65 13.55 0.08 -2.62
N PHE A 66 12.91 -0.80 -1.85
CA PHE A 66 12.17 -0.44 -0.65
C PHE A 66 12.63 -1.33 0.51
N PRO A 67 12.96 -0.80 1.68
CA PRO A 67 13.42 -1.61 2.81
C PRO A 67 12.30 -2.45 3.48
N PHE A 68 11.10 -2.43 2.92
CA PHE A 68 9.91 -3.14 3.37
C PHE A 68 9.06 -3.60 2.17
N PRO A 69 8.20 -4.63 2.33
CA PRO A 69 7.25 -5.04 1.30
C PRO A 69 6.18 -3.98 1.05
N LEU A 70 5.73 -3.90 -0.19
CA LEU A 70 4.57 -3.14 -0.62
C LEU A 70 3.39 -4.10 -0.83
N VAL A 71 2.20 -3.67 -0.41
CA VAL A 71 0.95 -4.42 -0.56
C VAL A 71 -0.02 -3.54 -1.33
N PHE A 72 -0.24 -3.85 -2.59
CA PHE A 72 -1.25 -3.20 -3.40
C PHE A 72 -2.61 -3.83 -3.09
N THR A 73 -3.58 -3.00 -2.72
CA THR A 73 -4.96 -3.43 -2.40
C THR A 73 -5.91 -2.89 -3.44
N PHE A 74 -6.56 -3.77 -4.21
CA PHE A 74 -7.47 -3.36 -5.27
C PHE A 74 -8.89 -3.19 -4.71
N PHE A 75 -9.53 -2.08 -5.03
CA PHE A 75 -10.86 -1.76 -4.51
C PHE A 75 -11.74 -1.04 -5.54
N ASP A 76 -13.05 -1.27 -5.46
CA ASP A 76 -14.08 -0.55 -6.25
C ASP A 76 -14.77 0.55 -5.43
N GLY A 77 -14.69 0.50 -4.09
CA GLY A 77 -15.25 1.52 -3.21
C GLY A 77 -14.70 1.47 -1.78
N VAL A 78 -14.98 2.53 -1.00
CA VAL A 78 -14.43 2.73 0.36
C VAL A 78 -14.74 1.57 1.31
N SER A 79 -15.94 1.01 1.24
CA SER A 79 -16.31 -0.17 2.04
C SER A 79 -15.48 -1.41 1.74
N SER A 80 -15.14 -1.62 0.46
CA SER A 80 -14.27 -2.73 0.05
C SER A 80 -12.83 -2.48 0.47
N LEU A 81 -12.34 -1.25 0.30
CA LEU A 81 -11.02 -0.87 0.77
C LEU A 81 -10.87 -1.14 2.27
N HIS A 82 -11.80 -0.63 3.08
CA HIS A 82 -11.79 -0.85 4.53
C HIS A 82 -11.73 -2.34 4.89
N ARG A 83 -12.53 -3.17 4.22
CA ARG A 83 -12.52 -4.64 4.41
C ARG A 83 -11.17 -5.25 4.02
N THR A 84 -10.62 -4.84 2.90
CA THR A 84 -9.40 -5.41 2.32
C THR A 84 -8.16 -5.03 3.15
N VAL A 85 -8.07 -3.77 3.57
CA VAL A 85 -7.01 -3.29 4.47
C VAL A 85 -7.06 -4.04 5.80
N ASN A 86 -8.23 -4.15 6.43
CA ASN A 86 -8.36 -4.91 7.68
C ASN A 86 -7.96 -6.38 7.51
N ARG A 87 -8.34 -7.01 6.40
CA ARG A 87 -7.91 -8.37 6.07
C ARG A 87 -6.39 -8.48 5.96
N VAL A 88 -5.74 -7.55 5.25
CA VAL A 88 -4.27 -7.52 5.14
C VAL A 88 -3.61 -7.39 6.52
N LEU A 89 -4.13 -6.51 7.37
CA LEU A 89 -3.62 -6.28 8.73
C LEU A 89 -3.79 -7.48 9.66
N GLU A 90 -4.77 -8.34 9.42
CA GLU A 90 -4.99 -9.58 10.20
C GLU A 90 -4.01 -10.69 9.84
N TYR A 91 -3.66 -10.80 8.56
CA TYR A 91 -2.80 -11.90 8.08
C TYR A 91 -1.31 -11.55 8.08
N ILE A 92 -0.97 -10.29 7.89
CA ILE A 92 0.42 -9.85 7.93
C ILE A 92 0.72 -9.44 9.36
N GLY A 93 1.53 -10.23 10.07
CA GLY A 93 1.95 -9.98 11.46
C GLY A 93 2.86 -8.75 11.65
N ALA A 94 2.56 -7.64 10.97
CA ALA A 94 3.22 -6.36 11.09
C ALA A 94 2.72 -5.59 12.30
N LYS A 95 3.64 -4.86 12.92
CA LYS A 95 3.38 -3.99 14.07
C LYS A 95 3.34 -2.53 13.66
N LYS A 96 3.97 -2.17 12.54
CA LYS A 96 4.03 -0.82 12.01
C LYS A 96 3.70 -0.82 10.53
N VAL A 97 2.60 -0.17 10.16
CA VAL A 97 2.10 -0.16 8.80
C VAL A 97 2.04 1.27 8.28
N PHE A 98 2.60 1.48 7.10
CA PHE A 98 2.35 2.69 6.33
C PHE A 98 1.11 2.47 5.46
N LEU A 99 0.12 3.36 5.53
CA LEU A 99 -1.07 3.30 4.70
C LEU A 99 -1.19 4.61 3.92
N ASP A 100 -1.08 4.49 2.61
CA ASP A 100 -1.27 5.64 1.72
C ASP A 100 -2.75 5.83 1.39
N LEU A 101 -3.31 6.98 1.76
CA LEU A 101 -4.68 7.39 1.42
C LEU A 101 -4.64 8.70 0.62
N SER A 102 -3.53 9.03 -0.03
CA SER A 102 -3.33 10.32 -0.71
C SER A 102 -4.28 10.58 -1.88
N THR A 103 -4.89 9.53 -2.43
CA THR A 103 -5.78 9.60 -3.60
C THR A 103 -7.24 9.32 -3.24
N ILE A 104 -7.55 9.11 -1.96
CA ILE A 104 -8.85 8.62 -1.50
C ILE A 104 -9.28 9.21 -0.16
N GLU A 105 -10.54 8.99 0.19
CA GLU A 105 -11.07 9.36 1.51
C GLU A 105 -10.41 8.55 2.62
N ASP A 106 -10.26 9.18 3.79
CA ASP A 106 -9.74 8.50 4.98
C ASP A 106 -10.70 7.38 5.40
N ILE A 107 -10.13 6.28 5.88
CA ILE A 107 -10.87 5.13 6.40
C ILE A 107 -10.53 4.93 7.86
N GLU A 108 -11.52 4.72 8.73
CA GLU A 108 -11.23 4.36 10.12
C GLU A 108 -10.57 2.99 10.19
N ILE A 109 -9.57 2.83 11.06
CA ILE A 109 -8.93 1.54 11.31
C ILE A 109 -8.73 1.39 12.81
N GLU A 110 -9.42 0.42 13.40
CA GLU A 110 -9.34 0.11 14.82
C GLU A 110 -8.54 -1.18 15.04
N LYS A 111 -7.20 -1.06 15.07
CA LYS A 111 -6.31 -2.16 15.46
C LYS A 111 -5.37 -1.70 16.58
N LYS A 112 -5.63 -2.17 17.81
CA LYS A 112 -4.93 -1.71 19.03
C LYS A 112 -3.45 -2.09 19.09
N ASP A 113 -3.05 -3.17 18.41
CA ASP A 113 -1.69 -3.71 18.46
C ASP A 113 -0.84 -3.32 17.24
N ILE A 114 -1.38 -2.50 16.32
CA ILE A 114 -0.72 -2.09 15.08
C ILE A 114 -0.63 -0.57 15.05
N HIS A 115 0.59 -0.04 14.94
CA HIS A 115 0.81 1.37 14.71
C HIS A 115 0.63 1.67 13.21
N ILE A 116 -0.46 2.36 12.86
CA ILE A 116 -0.76 2.76 11.48
C ILE A 116 -0.35 4.21 11.26
N ILE A 117 0.58 4.42 10.33
CA ILE A 117 0.96 5.74 9.84
C ILE A 117 0.19 5.99 8.56
N LYS A 118 -0.86 6.82 8.64
CA LYS A 118 -1.66 7.21 7.48
C LYS A 118 -1.08 8.42 6.79
N PHE A 119 -1.09 8.41 5.47
CA PHE A 119 -0.82 9.58 4.65
C PHE A 119 -2.09 10.00 3.93
N VAL A 120 -2.79 10.99 4.47
CA VAL A 120 -4.06 11.49 3.94
C VAL A 120 -3.81 12.81 3.21
N LYS A 121 -4.41 12.99 2.03
CA LYS A 121 -4.37 14.29 1.35
C LYS A 121 -5.27 15.28 2.11
N LYS A 122 -4.70 16.41 2.53
CA LYS A 122 -5.51 17.54 3.01
C LYS A 122 -6.14 18.20 1.78
N PHE A 123 -7.44 18.03 1.62
CA PHE A 123 -8.24 18.83 0.67
C PHE A 123 -8.49 20.23 1.24
#